data_AF-A0A1H5WV93-F1
#
_entry.id   AF-A0A1H5WV93-F1
#
_cell.length_a   1.000
_cell.length_b   1.000
_cell.length_c   1.000
_cell.angle_alpha   90.00
_cell.angle_beta   90.00
_cell.angle_gamma   90.00
#
_symmetry.space_group_name_H-M   'P 1'
#
loop_
_entity.id
_entity.type
_entity.pdbx_description
1 polymer ?
#
loop_
_entity_poly.entity_id
_entity_poly.type
_entity_poly.pdbx_seq_one_letter_code
_entity_poly.pdbx_strand_id
1 'polypeptide(L)'
;MNPSYLRSARRASLLGIILCLAATAQQRYQVSTVKPSAPEAERHTQIRGSRFVSEGTTLEDLIKFAYGVHATQIIAGPAWIHTQKFDTMADPETEKRPSPEELRAMVAELLANRFQLVLVHEQQLIPVFALQRTSKEPKLKKDDSPDVYLSGGLTPPGSLFVGHGTVTDFTHFLQRYAPPEIDRPIVDQTGIQGHYDFELHFTPVDAPHDAQASSQTNTPPEAPNIFTAIQEQLGLRLKPTRAATEVLRVASVSQPTPN
;
A
#
# COMPACT_ATOMS: atom_id res chain seq x y z
N MET A 1 -58.20 17.56 -60.11
CA MET A 1 -59.23 17.46 -59.04
C MET A 1 -58.57 16.84 -57.81
N ASN A 2 -58.50 17.58 -56.70
CA ASN A 2 -58.17 17.07 -55.34
C ASN A 2 -59.38 16.26 -54.80
N PRO A 3 -59.32 15.42 -53.73
CA PRO A 3 -58.47 15.61 -52.53
C PRO A 3 -57.97 14.33 -51.76
N SER A 4 -57.07 14.55 -50.80
CA SER A 4 -56.97 13.97 -49.43
C SER A 4 -57.00 12.45 -49.15
N TYR A 5 -56.04 11.94 -48.38
CA TYR A 5 -56.15 11.75 -46.91
C TYR A 5 -54.94 11.00 -46.31
N LEU A 6 -54.41 11.55 -45.21
CA LEU A 6 -53.46 10.91 -44.32
C LEU A 6 -54.00 9.60 -43.72
N ARG A 7 -53.16 8.56 -43.64
CA ARG A 7 -53.17 7.62 -42.50
C ARG A 7 -51.75 7.24 -42.09
N SER A 8 -51.46 7.58 -40.84
CA SER A 8 -50.38 7.10 -39.99
C SER A 8 -50.26 5.57 -39.96
N ALA A 9 -49.05 5.03 -39.81
CA ALA A 9 -48.68 4.24 -38.63
C ALA A 9 -47.27 3.63 -38.71
N ARG A 10 -46.46 3.98 -37.70
CA ARG A 10 -45.55 3.12 -36.92
C ARG A 10 -44.28 2.59 -37.59
N ARG A 11 -43.20 3.32 -37.29
CA ARG A 11 -41.84 2.83 -37.16
C ARG A 11 -41.80 1.60 -36.25
N ALA A 12 -41.19 0.52 -36.72
CA ALA A 12 -40.64 -0.54 -35.88
C ALA A 12 -39.20 -0.78 -36.32
N SER A 13 -38.30 0.11 -35.91
CA SER A 13 -36.86 -0.17 -35.96
C SER A 13 -36.55 -1.05 -34.76
N LEU A 14 -36.35 -2.35 -34.99
CA LEU A 14 -35.72 -3.24 -34.03
C LEU A 14 -34.28 -2.77 -33.84
N LEU A 15 -34.04 -1.96 -32.80
CA LEU A 15 -32.70 -1.80 -32.25
C LEU A 15 -32.38 -3.09 -31.51
N GLY A 16 -31.61 -3.97 -32.15
CA GLY A 16 -31.02 -5.11 -31.47
C GLY A 16 -30.11 -4.60 -30.37
N ILE A 17 -30.53 -4.74 -29.12
CA ILE A 17 -29.68 -4.56 -27.95
C ILE A 17 -28.70 -5.73 -27.98
N ILE A 18 -27.49 -5.48 -28.47
CA ILE A 18 -26.35 -6.36 -28.22
C ILE A 18 -26.00 -6.14 -26.76
N LEU A 19 -26.59 -6.99 -25.90
CA LEU A 19 -26.17 -7.13 -24.52
C LEU A 19 -24.81 -7.85 -24.54
N CYS A 20 -23.73 -7.08 -24.65
CA CYS A 20 -22.41 -7.61 -24.34
C CYS A 20 -22.36 -7.88 -22.83
N LEU A 21 -22.71 -9.10 -22.43
CA LEU A 21 -22.23 -9.66 -21.16
C LEU A 21 -20.71 -9.79 -21.26
N ALA A 22 -19.99 -8.76 -20.82
CA ALA A 22 -18.61 -8.93 -20.39
C ALA A 22 -18.64 -9.55 -18.99
N ALA A 23 -18.97 -10.84 -18.92
CA ALA A 23 -18.77 -11.65 -17.73
C ALA A 23 -17.34 -12.24 -17.78
N THR A 24 -16.33 -11.41 -17.51
CA THR A 24 -14.95 -11.86 -17.33
C THR A 24 -14.26 -11.07 -16.22
N ALA A 25 -14.64 -11.36 -14.98
CA ALA A 25 -13.84 -11.24 -13.77
C ALA A 25 -14.59 -11.94 -12.61
N GLN A 26 -14.92 -13.22 -12.77
CA GLN A 26 -15.59 -13.98 -11.72
C GLN A 26 -14.51 -14.52 -10.76
N GLN A 27 -14.27 -13.76 -9.69
CA GLN A 27 -13.61 -14.09 -8.41
C GLN A 27 -12.40 -15.04 -8.42
N ARG A 28 -11.21 -14.52 -8.15
CA ARG A 28 -10.00 -15.31 -7.78
C ARG A 28 -9.93 -15.66 -6.27
N TYR A 29 -11.00 -15.38 -5.51
CA TYR A 29 -11.05 -15.64 -4.07
C TYR A 29 -11.94 -16.82 -3.76
N GLN A 30 -11.39 -17.75 -2.98
CA GLN A 30 -12.19 -18.78 -2.33
C GLN A 30 -12.97 -18.17 -1.15
N VAL A 31 -12.33 -17.24 -0.41
CA VAL A 31 -12.90 -16.58 0.76
C VAL A 31 -12.34 -15.15 0.89
N SER A 32 -13.24 -14.17 0.99
CA SER A 32 -12.90 -12.84 1.52
C SER A 32 -13.87 -12.50 2.66
N THR A 33 -13.34 -12.32 3.88
CA THR A 33 -14.17 -11.90 5.02
C THR A 33 -13.78 -10.51 5.47
N VAL A 34 -14.80 -9.74 5.84
CA VAL A 34 -14.65 -8.45 6.52
C VAL A 34 -15.63 -8.43 7.69
N LYS A 35 -15.12 -8.21 8.89
CA LYS A 35 -15.93 -8.14 10.12
C LYS A 35 -15.55 -6.88 10.90
N PRO A 36 -16.50 -6.19 11.54
CA PRO A 36 -16.14 -5.13 12.48
C PRO A 36 -15.28 -5.68 13.62
N SER A 37 -14.24 -4.94 14.01
CA SER A 37 -13.41 -5.23 15.18
C SER A 37 -13.81 -4.34 16.36
N ALA A 38 -13.38 -4.72 17.56
CA ALA A 38 -13.46 -3.82 18.71
C ALA A 38 -12.65 -2.53 18.46
N PRO A 39 -13.12 -1.34 18.89
CA PRO A 39 -12.37 -0.09 18.74
C PRO A 39 -10.97 -0.13 19.38
N GLU A 40 -10.79 -0.93 20.41
CA GLU A 40 -9.56 -1.10 21.20
C GLU A 40 -8.67 -2.22 20.65
N ALA A 41 -9.10 -2.94 19.61
CA ALA A 41 -8.32 -4.02 19.02
C ALA A 41 -6.95 -3.51 18.57
N GLU A 42 -5.90 -4.25 18.93
CA GLU A 42 -4.56 -3.95 18.47
C GLU A 42 -4.45 -4.18 16.97
N ARG A 43 -3.67 -3.33 16.30
CA ARG A 43 -3.46 -3.43 14.87
C ARG A 43 -2.47 -4.55 14.57
N HIS A 44 -2.93 -5.57 13.87
CA HIS A 44 -2.07 -6.66 13.40
C HIS A 44 -2.27 -6.88 11.90
N THR A 45 -1.18 -7.15 11.16
CA THR A 45 -1.28 -7.61 9.77
C THR A 45 -0.23 -8.67 9.53
N GLN A 46 -0.66 -9.81 9.01
CA GLN A 46 0.19 -10.94 8.72
C GLN A 46 -0.11 -11.52 7.34
N ILE A 47 0.95 -11.97 6.68
CA ILE A 47 0.86 -12.77 5.46
C ILE A 47 1.21 -14.21 5.86
N ARG A 48 0.25 -15.12 5.79
CA ARG A 48 0.42 -16.55 6.14
C ARG A 48 0.36 -17.39 4.88
N GLY A 49 1.52 -17.74 4.33
CA GLY A 49 1.60 -18.42 3.03
C GLY A 49 1.07 -17.50 1.93
N SER A 50 -0.05 -17.87 1.32
CA SER A 50 -0.76 -17.04 0.32
C SER A 50 -1.84 -16.13 0.90
N ARG A 51 -2.21 -16.32 2.17
CA ARG A 51 -3.33 -15.61 2.80
C ARG A 51 -2.90 -14.27 3.39
N PHE A 52 -3.69 -13.24 3.15
CA PHE A 52 -3.63 -11.98 3.87
C PHE A 52 -4.60 -12.00 5.05
N VAL A 53 -4.09 -11.67 6.23
CA VAL A 53 -4.89 -11.50 7.45
C VAL A 53 -4.55 -10.15 8.06
N SER A 54 -5.57 -9.36 8.36
CA SER A 54 -5.44 -8.09 9.05
C SER A 54 -6.49 -8.01 10.15
N GLU A 55 -6.09 -7.58 11.34
CA GLU A 55 -6.93 -7.49 12.52
C GLU A 55 -6.82 -6.08 13.10
N GLY A 56 -7.95 -5.53 13.57
CA GLY A 56 -7.99 -4.22 14.19
C GLY A 56 -7.51 -3.06 13.29
N THR A 57 -7.58 -3.20 11.96
CA THR A 57 -7.15 -2.15 11.02
C THR A 57 -8.30 -1.28 10.53
N THR A 58 -8.01 -0.02 10.26
CA THR A 58 -8.97 0.89 9.62
C THR A 58 -9.04 0.65 8.12
N LEU A 59 -10.07 1.18 7.45
CA LEU A 59 -10.09 1.17 5.99
C LEU A 59 -8.91 1.99 5.41
N GLU A 60 -8.50 3.07 6.07
CA GLU A 60 -7.29 3.82 5.69
C GLU A 60 -6.04 2.92 5.72
N ASP A 61 -5.83 2.12 6.76
CA ASP A 61 -4.69 1.19 6.84
C ASP A 61 -4.68 0.20 5.65
N LEU A 62 -5.86 -0.30 5.26
CA LEU A 62 -6.00 -1.22 4.13
C LEU A 62 -5.76 -0.52 2.79
N ILE A 63 -6.21 0.73 2.61
CA ILE A 63 -5.93 1.53 1.40
C ILE A 63 -4.43 1.82 1.30
N LYS A 64 -3.79 2.25 2.39
CA LYS A 64 -2.33 2.49 2.44
C LYS A 64 -1.56 1.23 2.03
N PHE A 65 -2.00 0.07 2.52
CA PHE A 65 -1.39 -1.21 2.13
C PHE A 65 -1.59 -1.53 0.65
N ALA A 66 -2.84 -1.50 0.17
CA ALA A 66 -3.19 -1.92 -1.18
C ALA A 66 -2.58 -1.03 -2.27
N TYR A 67 -2.48 0.28 -2.02
CA TYR A 67 -1.99 1.25 -3.01
C TYR A 67 -0.58 1.74 -2.70
N GLY A 68 0.02 1.32 -1.58
CA GLY A 68 1.38 1.69 -1.21
C GLY A 68 1.58 3.19 -0.96
N VAL A 69 0.53 3.87 -0.47
CA VAL A 69 0.51 5.32 -0.25
C VAL A 69 0.58 5.69 1.24
N HIS A 70 0.99 6.92 1.52
CA HIS A 70 0.93 7.52 2.85
C HIS A 70 -0.49 8.01 3.20
N ALA A 71 -0.81 8.15 4.50
CA ALA A 71 -2.12 8.60 4.96
C ALA A 71 -2.51 9.98 4.39
N THR A 72 -1.55 10.91 4.30
CA THR A 72 -1.76 12.25 3.73
C THR A 72 -2.02 12.27 2.22
N GLN A 73 -1.85 11.13 1.52
CA GLN A 73 -2.24 10.98 0.12
C GLN A 73 -3.67 10.48 -0.04
N ILE A 74 -4.33 10.05 1.03
CA ILE A 74 -5.73 9.63 1.00
C ILE A 74 -6.57 10.85 1.39
N ILE A 75 -7.39 11.32 0.46
CA ILE A 75 -8.17 12.55 0.65
C ILE A 75 -9.66 12.30 0.46
N ALA A 76 -10.47 13.14 1.10
CA ALA A 76 -11.92 13.01 1.17
C ALA A 76 -12.38 11.68 1.81
N GLY A 77 -13.68 11.39 1.71
CA GLY A 77 -14.29 10.22 2.32
C GLY A 77 -14.89 10.50 3.71
N PRO A 78 -15.74 9.59 4.20
CA PRO A 78 -16.41 9.73 5.48
C PRO A 78 -15.46 9.43 6.65
N ALA A 79 -15.64 10.10 7.79
CA ALA A 79 -14.74 10.01 8.95
C ALA A 79 -14.52 8.57 9.49
N TRP A 80 -15.46 7.66 9.24
CA TRP A 80 -15.35 6.27 9.69
C TRP A 80 -14.19 5.51 9.03
N ILE A 81 -13.71 5.94 7.86
CA ILE A 81 -12.58 5.26 7.19
C ILE A 81 -11.29 5.30 8.02
N HIS A 82 -11.16 6.30 8.90
CA HIS A 82 -10.00 6.52 9.78
C HIS A 82 -10.21 5.99 11.21
N THR A 83 -11.42 5.57 11.58
CA THR A 83 -11.77 5.28 12.98
C THR A 83 -12.39 3.91 13.19
N GLN A 84 -13.22 3.41 12.27
CA GLN A 84 -13.79 2.07 12.37
C GLN A 84 -12.75 1.02 11.99
N LYS A 85 -12.62 0.01 12.84
CA LYS A 85 -11.69 -1.10 12.68
C LYS A 85 -12.39 -2.33 12.13
N PHE A 86 -11.65 -3.09 11.32
CA PHE A 86 -12.11 -4.29 10.67
C PHE A 86 -11.07 -5.41 10.74
N ASP A 87 -11.57 -6.63 10.89
CA ASP A 87 -10.81 -7.85 10.70
C ASP A 87 -11.08 -8.32 9.27
N THR A 88 -10.01 -8.40 8.49
CA THR A 88 -10.04 -8.69 7.06
C THR A 88 -9.21 -9.93 6.76
N MET A 89 -9.78 -10.86 6.02
CA MET A 89 -9.07 -12.01 5.48
C MET A 89 -9.28 -12.09 3.97
N ALA A 90 -8.21 -12.29 3.22
CA ALA A 90 -8.24 -12.61 1.81
C ALA A 90 -7.44 -13.89 1.56
N ASP A 91 -8.14 -14.90 1.06
CA ASP A 91 -7.60 -16.23 0.80
C ASP A 91 -7.65 -16.51 -0.71
N PRO A 92 -6.52 -16.39 -1.43
CA PRO A 92 -6.49 -16.62 -2.86
C PRO A 92 -6.51 -18.12 -3.16
N GLU A 93 -7.09 -18.52 -4.30
CA GLU A 93 -7.10 -19.91 -4.78
C GLU A 93 -5.72 -20.34 -5.33
N THR A 94 -4.68 -20.20 -4.52
CA THR A 94 -3.32 -20.59 -4.88
C THR A 94 -2.50 -20.93 -3.65
N GLU A 95 -1.74 -22.02 -3.74
CA GLU A 95 -0.70 -22.37 -2.76
C GLU A 95 0.60 -21.59 -3.00
N LYS A 96 0.76 -20.98 -4.19
CA LYS A 96 1.91 -20.14 -4.50
C LYS A 96 1.83 -18.87 -3.66
N ARG A 97 2.92 -18.55 -2.97
CA ARG A 97 3.06 -17.27 -2.27
C ARG A 97 2.94 -16.11 -3.29
N PRO A 98 1.97 -15.20 -3.14
CA PRO A 98 1.82 -14.04 -4.01
C PRO A 98 3.06 -13.15 -3.92
N SER A 99 3.42 -12.51 -5.03
CA SER A 99 4.33 -11.38 -5.01
C SER A 99 3.71 -10.23 -4.19
N PRO A 100 4.52 -9.29 -3.68
CA PRO A 100 3.98 -8.12 -2.99
C PRO A 100 2.99 -7.31 -3.84
N GLU A 101 3.20 -7.25 -5.15
CA GLU A 101 2.25 -6.61 -6.08
C GLU A 101 0.95 -7.39 -6.21
N GLU A 102 1.02 -8.72 -6.36
CA GLU A 102 -0.17 -9.58 -6.40
C GLU A 102 -0.97 -9.45 -5.11
N LEU A 103 -0.30 -9.41 -3.96
CA LEU A 103 -0.92 -9.24 -2.65
C LEU A 103 -1.60 -7.87 -2.49
N ARG A 104 -0.99 -6.80 -3.04
CA ARG A 104 -1.58 -5.45 -3.04
C ARG A 104 -2.82 -5.39 -3.94
N ALA A 105 -2.71 -5.90 -5.16
CA ALA A 105 -3.84 -6.01 -6.09
C ALA A 105 -4.98 -6.83 -5.47
N MET A 106 -4.61 -7.86 -4.72
CA MET A 106 -5.54 -8.71 -4.03
C MET A 106 -6.37 -7.95 -2.97
N VAL A 107 -5.68 -7.18 -2.10
CA VAL A 107 -6.36 -6.33 -1.13
C VAL A 107 -7.16 -5.23 -1.82
N ALA A 108 -6.66 -4.61 -2.89
CA ALA A 108 -7.39 -3.60 -3.66
C ALA A 108 -8.72 -4.12 -4.20
N GLU A 109 -8.74 -5.34 -4.74
CA GLU A 109 -9.96 -6.00 -5.24
C GLU A 109 -10.94 -6.32 -4.09
N LEU A 110 -10.44 -6.78 -2.94
CA LEU A 110 -11.26 -6.93 -1.74
C LEU A 110 -11.91 -5.60 -1.34
N LEU A 111 -11.15 -4.50 -1.32
CA LEU A 111 -11.69 -3.19 -0.96
C LEU A 111 -12.74 -2.70 -1.96
N ALA A 112 -12.52 -2.89 -3.25
CA ALA A 112 -13.50 -2.57 -4.29
C ALA A 112 -14.79 -3.38 -4.12
N ASN A 113 -14.69 -4.69 -3.89
CA ASN A 113 -15.87 -5.56 -3.79
C ASN A 113 -16.61 -5.41 -2.46
N ARG A 114 -15.88 -5.38 -1.34
CA ARG A 114 -16.47 -5.43 -0.01
C ARG A 114 -16.95 -4.06 0.45
N PHE A 115 -16.17 -3.02 0.19
CA PHE A 115 -16.46 -1.64 0.60
C PHE A 115 -17.00 -0.77 -0.54
N GLN A 116 -17.15 -1.30 -1.76
CA GLN A 116 -17.56 -0.51 -2.93
C GLN A 116 -16.64 0.71 -3.12
N LEU A 117 -15.34 0.53 -2.82
CA LEU A 117 -14.35 1.60 -2.82
C LEU A 117 -14.06 2.04 -4.25
N VAL A 118 -14.26 3.32 -4.52
CA VAL A 118 -13.89 3.97 -5.78
C VAL A 118 -12.91 5.10 -5.46
N LEU A 119 -11.71 5.00 -6.02
CA LEU A 119 -10.65 6.01 -5.90
C LEU A 119 -10.48 6.76 -7.21
N VAL A 120 -10.25 8.07 -7.12
CA VAL A 120 -9.83 8.90 -8.24
C VAL A 120 -8.39 9.34 -7.98
N HIS A 121 -7.53 9.06 -8.95
CA HIS A 121 -6.12 9.43 -8.91
C HIS A 121 -5.96 10.87 -9.36
N GLU A 122 -5.38 11.71 -8.51
CA GLU A 122 -5.18 13.14 -8.77
C GLU A 122 -3.74 13.53 -8.44
N GLN A 123 -3.22 14.58 -9.08
CA GLN A 123 -1.90 15.12 -8.77
C GLN A 123 -2.06 16.36 -7.90
N GLN A 124 -1.39 16.38 -6.74
CA GLN A 124 -1.40 17.55 -5.84
C GLN A 124 0.01 17.92 -5.38
N LEU A 125 0.22 19.22 -5.16
CA LEU A 125 1.46 19.76 -4.61
C LEU A 125 1.43 19.69 -3.07
N ILE A 126 1.86 18.57 -2.50
CA ILE A 126 1.82 18.30 -1.06
C ILE A 126 3.23 18.26 -0.45
N PRO A 127 3.37 18.44 0.88
CA PRO A 127 4.62 18.17 1.59
C PRO A 127 5.02 16.70 1.47
N VAL A 128 6.28 16.43 1.15
CA VAL A 128 6.86 15.10 1.00
C VAL A 128 8.29 15.08 1.54
N PHE A 129 8.83 13.88 1.73
CA PHE A 129 10.26 13.65 1.76
C PHE A 129 10.73 13.22 0.37
N ALA A 130 11.57 14.02 -0.28
CA ALA A 130 12.27 13.59 -1.47
C ALA A 130 13.44 12.69 -1.07
N LEU A 131 13.44 11.44 -1.52
CA LEU A 131 14.57 10.53 -1.37
C LEU A 131 15.62 10.89 -2.43
N GLN A 132 16.78 11.33 -2.00
CA GLN A 132 17.84 11.84 -2.88
C GLN A 132 19.17 11.17 -2.57
N ARG A 133 20.05 11.11 -3.57
CA ARG A 133 21.42 10.64 -3.37
C ARG A 133 22.25 11.68 -2.63
N THR A 134 23.14 11.26 -1.75
CA THR A 134 24.15 12.13 -1.11
C THR A 134 25.49 12.09 -1.83
N SER A 135 25.72 11.06 -2.66
CA SER A 135 26.93 10.85 -3.45
C SER A 135 26.62 10.31 -4.86
N LYS A 136 27.61 10.35 -5.75
CA LYS A 136 27.55 9.75 -7.09
C LYS A 136 27.54 8.23 -7.10
N GLU A 137 27.79 7.58 -5.97
CA GLU A 137 27.71 6.12 -5.82
C GLU A 137 26.94 5.84 -4.53
N PRO A 138 25.68 5.37 -4.62
CA PRO A 138 24.92 5.01 -3.43
C PRO A 138 25.57 3.78 -2.79
N LYS A 139 25.48 3.67 -1.46
CA LYS A 139 26.03 2.54 -0.71
C LYS A 139 25.03 1.38 -0.73
N LEU A 140 24.74 0.89 -1.93
CA LEU A 140 23.76 -0.17 -2.17
C LEU A 140 24.44 -1.33 -2.88
N LYS A 141 24.17 -2.55 -2.43
CA LYS A 141 24.66 -3.76 -3.09
C LYS A 141 23.67 -4.13 -4.20
N LYS A 142 24.13 -4.05 -5.44
CA LYS A 142 23.32 -4.46 -6.59
C LYS A 142 23.07 -5.96 -6.54
N ASP A 143 21.85 -6.38 -6.87
CA ASP A 143 21.48 -7.78 -7.01
C ASP A 143 20.88 -8.02 -8.39
N ASP A 144 21.65 -8.63 -9.28
CA ASP A 144 21.22 -9.02 -10.63
C ASP A 144 20.85 -10.51 -10.70
N SER A 145 20.67 -11.17 -9.55
CA SER A 145 20.41 -12.61 -9.49
C SER A 145 19.08 -12.94 -10.17
N PRO A 146 19.05 -13.89 -11.12
CA PRO A 146 17.80 -14.34 -11.71
C PRO A 146 16.97 -15.12 -10.68
N ASP A 147 15.66 -15.09 -10.81
CA ASP A 147 14.71 -15.90 -10.02
C ASP A 147 14.72 -15.65 -8.50
N VAL A 148 15.23 -14.50 -8.05
CA VAL A 148 15.11 -14.05 -6.65
C VAL A 148 13.85 -13.22 -6.48
N TYR A 149 13.07 -13.54 -5.44
CA TYR A 149 11.88 -12.78 -5.11
C TYR A 149 12.21 -11.60 -4.19
N LEU A 150 11.51 -10.49 -4.38
CA LEU A 150 11.50 -9.38 -3.42
C LEU A 150 11.23 -9.93 -2.01
N SER A 151 12.14 -9.60 -1.10
CA SER A 151 12.00 -9.88 0.32
C SER A 151 12.20 -8.61 1.12
N GLY A 152 11.60 -8.55 2.30
CA GLY A 152 11.83 -7.44 3.20
C GLY A 152 11.01 -7.55 4.46
N GLY A 153 11.43 -6.80 5.48
CA GLY A 153 10.78 -6.81 6.77
C GLY A 153 11.53 -5.98 7.79
N LEU A 154 10.85 -5.74 8.91
CA LEU A 154 11.41 -5.07 10.08
C LEU A 154 11.77 -6.12 11.13
N THR A 155 13.02 -6.12 11.57
CA THR A 155 13.52 -6.93 12.69
C THR A 155 13.72 -6.01 13.90
N PRO A 156 13.06 -6.25 15.05
CA PRO A 156 13.31 -5.50 16.27
C PRO A 156 14.79 -5.63 16.74
N PRO A 157 15.37 -4.60 17.38
CA PRO A 157 14.73 -3.35 17.79
C PRO A 157 14.65 -2.29 16.68
N GLY A 158 15.18 -2.50 15.47
CA GLY A 158 15.17 -1.46 14.43
C GLY A 158 16.09 -1.74 13.25
N SER A 159 15.90 -2.88 12.58
CA SER A 159 16.59 -3.20 11.34
C SER A 159 15.57 -3.43 10.22
N LEU A 160 15.62 -2.61 9.18
CA LEU A 160 14.87 -2.81 7.95
C LEU A 160 15.79 -3.46 6.92
N PHE A 161 15.39 -4.62 6.41
CA PHE A 161 16.03 -5.22 5.26
C PHE A 161 15.07 -5.25 4.07
N VAL A 162 15.61 -5.06 2.87
CA VAL A 162 14.93 -5.28 1.59
C VAL A 162 15.92 -6.01 0.69
N GLY A 163 15.64 -7.25 0.34
CA GLY A 163 16.47 -8.04 -0.58
C GLY A 163 15.84 -8.08 -1.97
N HIS A 164 16.66 -7.96 -3.01
CA HIS A 164 16.22 -7.92 -4.41
C HIS A 164 15.14 -6.86 -4.69
N GLY A 165 15.24 -5.68 -4.07
CA GLY A 165 14.23 -4.62 -4.16
C GLY A 165 14.63 -3.46 -5.07
N THR A 166 13.63 -2.79 -5.63
CA THR A 166 13.82 -1.48 -6.26
C THR A 166 13.80 -0.36 -5.21
N VAL A 167 14.15 0.87 -5.60
CA VAL A 167 13.96 2.03 -4.73
C VAL A 167 12.48 2.23 -4.37
N THR A 168 11.56 1.95 -5.30
CA THR A 168 10.13 1.96 -5.04
C THR A 168 9.76 1.01 -3.90
N ASP A 169 10.26 -0.23 -3.94
CA ASP A 169 10.03 -1.20 -2.87
C ASP A 169 10.58 -0.68 -1.53
N PHE A 170 11.80 -0.15 -1.53
CA PHE A 170 12.39 0.47 -0.34
C PHE A 170 11.52 1.61 0.22
N THR A 171 10.98 2.50 -0.63
CA THR A 171 10.07 3.56 -0.16
C THR A 171 8.75 3.02 0.39
N HIS A 172 8.22 1.92 -0.14
CA HIS A 172 7.05 1.26 0.41
C HIS A 172 7.34 0.61 1.76
N PHE A 173 8.47 -0.09 1.89
CA PHE A 173 8.93 -0.68 3.15
C PHE A 173 9.14 0.40 4.21
N LEU A 174 9.77 1.53 3.86
CA LEU A 174 9.86 2.68 4.75
C LEU A 174 8.47 3.19 5.13
N GLN A 175 7.56 3.48 4.20
CA GLN A 175 6.23 3.98 4.58
C GLN A 175 5.40 2.98 5.41
N ARG A 176 5.66 1.67 5.26
CA ARG A 176 5.00 0.59 6.00
C ARG A 176 5.54 0.44 7.42
N TYR A 177 6.86 0.56 7.61
CA TYR A 177 7.57 0.18 8.85
C TYR A 177 8.34 1.31 9.52
N ALA A 178 8.43 2.49 8.89
CA ALA A 178 9.17 3.60 9.44
C ALA A 178 8.53 4.11 10.74
N PRO A 179 9.37 4.66 11.63
CA PRO A 179 8.90 5.27 12.85
C PRO A 179 8.05 6.52 12.56
N PRO A 180 7.27 7.00 13.55
CA PRO A 180 6.34 8.12 13.41
C PRO A 180 6.95 9.41 12.85
N GLU A 181 8.28 9.60 12.93
CA GLU A 181 8.96 10.77 12.37
C GLU A 181 8.93 10.84 10.84
N ILE A 182 8.70 9.72 10.13
CA ILE A 182 8.38 9.73 8.71
C ILE A 182 6.88 10.01 8.55
N ASP A 183 6.53 11.29 8.68
CA ASP A 183 5.16 11.81 8.78
C ASP A 183 4.51 12.21 7.45
N ARG A 184 5.18 11.94 6.32
CA ARG A 184 4.78 12.39 4.98
C ARG A 184 5.26 11.42 3.90
N PRO A 185 4.68 11.46 2.69
CA PRO A 185 5.01 10.56 1.60
C PRO A 185 6.50 10.66 1.23
N ILE A 186 7.07 9.53 0.82
CA ILE A 186 8.42 9.49 0.28
C ILE A 186 8.35 9.44 -1.25
N VAL A 187 8.97 10.40 -1.92
CA VAL A 187 9.05 10.47 -3.38
C VAL A 187 10.49 10.15 -3.81
N ASP A 188 10.65 9.13 -4.63
CA ASP A 188 11.95 8.79 -5.21
C ASP A 188 12.43 9.90 -6.17
N GLN A 189 13.58 10.49 -5.85
CA GLN A 189 14.33 11.42 -6.68
C GLN A 189 15.81 11.00 -6.78
N THR A 190 16.09 9.72 -6.61
CA THR A 190 17.44 9.17 -6.67
C THR A 190 17.87 8.90 -8.11
N GLY A 191 16.93 8.51 -8.97
CA GLY A 191 17.21 8.02 -10.32
C GLY A 191 17.96 6.69 -10.35
N ILE A 192 17.99 5.96 -9.22
CA ILE A 192 18.62 4.64 -9.13
C ILE A 192 17.66 3.61 -9.73
N GLN A 193 18.19 2.77 -10.63
CA GLN A 193 17.42 1.75 -11.33
C GLN A 193 18.06 0.37 -11.10
N GLY A 194 17.23 -0.68 -11.10
CA GLY A 194 17.65 -2.06 -10.84
C GLY A 194 17.24 -2.53 -9.45
N HIS A 195 17.67 -3.75 -9.13
CA HIS A 195 17.40 -4.40 -7.86
C HIS A 195 18.63 -4.34 -6.96
N TYR A 196 18.41 -4.13 -5.68
CA TYR A 196 19.43 -3.94 -4.67
C TYR A 196 19.04 -4.60 -3.36
N ASP A 197 20.06 -4.94 -2.58
CA ASP A 197 19.92 -5.23 -1.16
C ASP A 197 20.05 -3.92 -0.38
N PHE A 198 19.01 -3.58 0.36
CA PHE A 198 18.98 -2.48 1.34
C PHE A 198 19.02 -3.07 2.73
N GLU A 199 19.99 -2.63 3.53
CA GLU A 199 20.07 -2.98 4.94
C GLU A 199 20.23 -1.68 5.73
N LEU A 200 19.29 -1.43 6.63
CA LEU A 200 19.19 -0.18 7.36
C LEU A 200 18.97 -0.46 8.85
N HIS A 201 19.93 -0.03 9.66
CA HIS A 201 19.87 -0.14 11.12
C HIS A 201 19.60 1.23 11.74
N PHE A 202 18.56 1.34 12.56
CA PHE A 202 18.16 2.59 13.20
C PHE A 202 17.56 2.32 14.59
N THR A 203 17.52 3.35 15.44
CA THR A 203 16.78 3.28 16.71
C THR A 203 15.39 3.90 16.49
N PRO A 204 14.28 3.14 16.64
CA PRO A 204 12.94 3.71 16.65
C PRO A 204 12.71 4.52 17.93
N VAL A 205 11.98 5.62 17.84
CA VAL A 205 11.70 6.50 18.99
C VAL A 205 10.85 5.82 20.06
N ASP A 206 10.00 4.86 19.70
CA ASP A 206 9.05 4.19 20.60
C ASP A 206 9.36 2.70 20.84
N ALA A 207 10.61 2.25 20.69
CA ALA A 207 10.96 0.86 20.96
C ALA A 207 10.55 0.49 22.42
N PRO A 208 9.75 -0.58 22.63
CA PRO A 208 9.34 -1.00 23.97
C PRO A 208 10.58 -1.16 24.86
N HIS A 209 10.54 -0.53 26.04
CA HIS A 209 11.60 -0.58 27.05
C HIS A 209 12.02 -2.03 27.41
N ASP A 210 11.14 -3.01 27.16
CA ASP A 210 11.38 -4.42 27.46
C ASP A 210 12.36 -5.11 26.48
N ALA A 211 12.68 -4.50 25.33
CA ALA A 211 13.78 -4.97 24.48
C ALA A 211 15.18 -4.62 25.03
N GLN A 212 15.26 -3.77 26.07
CA GLN A 212 16.51 -3.48 26.80
C GLN A 212 16.74 -4.41 28.01
N ALA A 213 15.79 -5.27 28.36
CA ALA A 213 15.88 -6.11 29.56
C ALA A 213 16.62 -7.45 29.37
N SER A 214 17.14 -7.74 28.17
CA SER A 214 17.97 -8.93 27.93
C SER A 214 19.24 -8.60 27.15
N SER A 215 20.20 -7.93 27.80
CA SER A 215 21.64 -8.20 27.62
C SER A 215 22.46 -7.41 28.63
N GLN A 216 23.06 -8.15 29.57
CA GLN A 216 24.24 -7.69 30.29
C GLN A 216 25.37 -7.42 29.28
N THR A 217 26.04 -6.28 29.46
CA THR A 217 27.42 -5.97 29.03
C THR A 217 27.77 -6.18 27.55
N ASN A 218 27.43 -5.19 26.73
CA ASN A 218 28.22 -4.62 25.63
C ASN A 218 27.26 -3.83 24.75
N THR A 219 26.84 -2.64 25.20
CA THR A 219 25.95 -1.79 24.41
C THR A 219 26.70 -1.36 23.15
N PRO A 220 26.29 -1.80 21.94
CA PRO A 220 26.81 -1.22 20.70
C PRO A 220 26.52 0.29 20.71
N PRO A 221 27.29 1.11 19.97
CA PRO A 221 26.95 2.52 19.82
C PRO A 221 25.48 2.67 19.42
N GLU A 222 24.78 3.56 20.13
CA GLU A 222 23.36 3.85 19.94
C GLU A 222 23.09 4.07 18.45
N ALA A 223 22.24 3.21 17.84
CA ALA A 223 22.02 3.27 16.40
C ALA A 223 21.40 4.64 16.04
N PRO A 224 21.77 5.23 14.89
CA PRO A 224 21.28 6.56 14.52
C PRO A 224 19.76 6.59 14.36
N ASN A 225 19.17 7.79 14.43
CA ASN A 225 17.79 7.97 13.97
C ASN A 225 17.67 7.62 12.47
N ILE A 226 16.45 7.37 11.99
CA ILE A 226 16.23 6.88 10.64
C ILE A 226 16.78 7.81 9.54
N PHE A 227 16.75 9.14 9.73
CA PHE A 227 17.28 10.09 8.75
C PHE A 227 18.80 9.99 8.63
N THR A 228 19.49 9.94 9.77
CA THR A 228 20.94 9.77 9.82
C THR A 228 21.34 8.38 9.30
N ALA A 229 20.59 7.33 9.64
CA ALA A 229 20.82 5.97 9.15
C ALA A 229 20.79 5.89 7.61
N ILE A 230 19.75 6.47 6.99
CA ILE A 230 19.61 6.51 5.52
C ILE A 230 20.80 7.22 4.88
N GLN A 231 21.29 8.30 5.52
CA GLN A 231 22.45 9.06 5.06
C GLN A 231 23.78 8.31 5.19
N GLU A 232 24.07 7.79 6.37
CA GLU A 232 25.38 7.21 6.65
C GLU A 232 25.53 5.82 6.03
N GLN A 233 24.46 5.01 6.05
CA GLN A 233 24.51 3.61 5.66
C GLN A 233 24.20 3.42 4.17
N LEU A 234 23.23 4.14 3.62
CA LEU A 234 22.80 3.96 2.22
C LEU A 234 23.35 5.03 1.27
N GLY A 235 23.90 6.14 1.78
CA GLY A 235 24.30 7.27 0.94
C GLY A 235 23.10 7.95 0.26
N LEU A 236 21.94 7.90 0.92
CA LEU A 236 20.69 8.52 0.49
C LEU A 236 20.25 9.55 1.53
N ARG A 237 19.27 10.40 1.26
CA ARG A 237 18.71 11.30 2.26
C ARG A 237 17.24 11.56 2.00
N LEU A 238 16.48 11.77 3.06
CA LEU A 238 15.12 12.29 2.99
C LEU A 238 15.17 13.80 3.15
N LYS A 239 14.84 14.54 2.09
CA LYS A 239 14.80 16.01 2.11
C LYS A 239 13.35 16.48 2.17
N PRO A 240 12.92 17.21 3.23
CA PRO A 240 11.61 17.84 3.25
C PRO A 240 11.46 18.80 2.06
N THR A 241 10.39 18.64 1.29
CA THR A 241 10.06 19.53 0.17
C THR A 241 8.56 19.49 -0.12
N ARG A 242 8.11 20.26 -1.11
CA ARG A 242 6.83 20.03 -1.78
C ARG A 242 7.09 19.45 -3.16
N ALA A 243 6.27 18.49 -3.58
CA ALA A 243 6.32 17.90 -4.91
C ALA A 243 4.91 17.60 -5.42
N ALA A 244 4.73 17.59 -6.75
CA ALA A 244 3.54 17.02 -7.35
C ALA A 244 3.57 15.52 -7.08
N THR A 245 2.56 15.02 -6.37
CA THR A 245 2.48 13.63 -5.92
C THR A 245 1.06 13.15 -6.12
N GLU A 246 0.94 11.88 -6.51
CA GLU A 246 -0.36 11.25 -6.67
C GLU A 246 -1.06 11.17 -5.30
N VAL A 247 -2.32 11.59 -5.28
CA VAL A 247 -3.25 11.43 -4.17
C VAL A 247 -4.44 10.62 -4.63
N LEU A 248 -5.01 9.84 -3.71
CA LEU A 248 -6.17 9.00 -3.93
C LEU A 248 -7.36 9.67 -3.27
N ARG A 249 -8.22 10.28 -4.08
CA ARG A 249 -9.48 10.82 -3.59
C ARG A 249 -10.53 9.72 -3.49
N VAL A 250 -11.08 9.54 -2.29
CA VAL A 250 -12.21 8.64 -2.08
C VAL A 250 -13.45 9.25 -2.73
N ALA A 251 -13.85 8.72 -3.89
CA ALA A 251 -15.02 9.19 -4.63
C ALA A 251 -16.31 8.55 -4.13
N SER A 252 -16.25 7.26 -3.77
CA SER A 252 -17.35 6.53 -3.16
C SER A 252 -16.80 5.43 -2.26
N VAL A 253 -17.50 5.19 -1.16
CA VAL A 253 -17.23 4.09 -0.24
C VAL A 253 -18.47 3.79 0.60
N SER A 254 -18.71 2.51 0.84
CA SER A 254 -19.77 2.00 1.69
C SER A 254 -19.18 1.20 2.85
N GLN A 255 -19.94 1.05 3.94
CA GLN A 255 -19.62 0.03 4.93
C GLN A 255 -19.62 -1.37 4.28
N PRO A 256 -18.81 -2.30 4.79
CA PRO A 256 -18.63 -3.58 4.12
C PRO A 256 -19.95 -4.36 4.11
N THR A 257 -20.27 -5.03 3.00
CA THR A 257 -21.44 -5.94 2.99
C THR A 257 -21.23 -7.04 4.03
N PRO A 258 -22.27 -7.56 4.69
CA PRO A 258 -22.13 -8.71 5.59
C PRO A 258 -21.50 -9.91 4.87
N ASN A 259 -20.79 -10.77 5.60
CA ASN A 259 -20.24 -12.01 5.04
C ASN A 259 -21.34 -13.05 4.80
#